data_AF-A0A965Z5B7-F1
#
_entry.id   AF-A0A965Z5B7-F1
#
_cell.length_a   1.000
_cell.length_b   1.000
_cell.length_c   1.000
_cell.angle_alpha   90.00
_cell.angle_beta   90.00
_cell.angle_gamma   90.00
#
_symmetry.space_group_name_H-M   'P 1'
#
loop_
_entity.id
_entity.type
_entity.pdbx_description
1 polymer ?
#
loop_
_entity_poly.entity_id
_entity_poly.type
_entity_poly.pdbx_seq_one_letter_code
_entity_poly.pdbx_strand_id
1 'polypeptide(L)'
;MKTVLAHAKDPELRRRGTSGGVGSALLKYLFDERRIQTAVSFDYDPAALQYVPKLIHSFAEYQPVGSIYHEVPLVDFIRRNVGAIRGGFACFCLPCQARAIRHAVESNGHACCLLGLACSAQQSVAATQYLLKRLGLRPDEVRHVQYRGNGWPSGIQIQLADGRTRTVPNLHSVWSRIFHSRLFIQPRCFRCDDTLNVHADVGLADPWLASLQTDVGEGKTLVMLNTPAGEALWAEAGARICVAEPVPDEAAAASQAGTIRRKQNYARYPWKRAWLLRLNASPAYRRLATFHPVLFALHDRLRILLERSRK
;
A
#
# COMPACT_ATOMS: atom_id res chain seq x y z
N MET A 1 -5.91 14.54 14.83
CA MET A 1 -6.34 13.32 14.14
C MET A 1 -6.02 12.22 15.11
N LYS A 2 -7.05 11.69 15.79
CA LYS A 2 -6.84 10.71 16.85
C LYS A 2 -6.10 9.50 16.27
N THR A 3 -5.00 9.13 16.90
CA THR A 3 -4.18 8.00 16.47
C THR A 3 -4.08 6.96 17.58
N VAL A 4 -4.25 5.69 17.22
CA VAL A 4 -4.04 4.55 18.13
C VAL A 4 -3.11 3.54 17.47
N LEU A 5 -2.41 2.76 18.29
CA LEU A 5 -1.62 1.62 17.82
C LEU A 5 -2.39 0.34 18.15
N ALA A 6 -2.66 -0.49 17.15
CA ALA A 6 -3.56 -1.63 17.34
C ALA A 6 -3.17 -2.86 16.52
N HIS A 7 -3.63 -4.02 16.96
CA HIS A 7 -3.62 -5.24 16.16
C HIS A 7 -4.94 -5.99 16.29
N ALA A 8 -5.28 -6.79 15.28
CA ALA A 8 -6.45 -7.66 15.30
C ALA A 8 -6.33 -8.67 16.45
N LYS A 9 -7.47 -8.97 17.10
CA LYS A 9 -7.58 -10.09 18.05
C LYS A 9 -7.59 -11.45 17.35
N ASP A 10 -8.12 -11.48 16.12
CA ASP A 10 -8.05 -12.66 15.26
C ASP A 10 -6.57 -12.89 14.85
N PRO A 11 -5.95 -14.01 15.30
CA PRO A 11 -4.54 -14.27 15.04
C PRO A 11 -4.26 -14.56 13.57
N GLU A 12 -5.22 -15.09 12.81
CA GLU A 12 -5.05 -15.36 11.38
C GLU A 12 -5.02 -14.05 10.60
N LEU A 13 -5.97 -13.14 10.88
CA LEU A 13 -6.00 -11.82 10.25
C LEU A 13 -4.80 -10.97 10.64
N ARG A 14 -4.35 -11.05 11.90
CA ARG A 14 -3.12 -10.40 12.36
C ARG A 14 -1.93 -10.87 11.56
N ARG A 15 -1.69 -12.19 11.53
CA ARG A 15 -0.52 -12.78 10.87
C ARG A 15 -0.53 -12.55 9.36
N ARG A 16 -1.66 -12.75 8.68
CA ARG A 16 -1.76 -12.58 7.21
C ARG A 16 -1.68 -11.12 6.79
N GLY A 17 -2.02 -10.19 7.68
CA GLY A 17 -1.85 -8.76 7.47
C GLY A 17 -0.40 -8.37 7.17
N THR A 18 -0.21 -7.21 6.53
CA THR A 18 1.13 -6.66 6.28
C THR A 18 1.79 -6.05 7.52
N SER A 19 0.99 -5.92 8.57
CA SER A 19 1.17 -5.19 9.82
C SER A 19 0.23 -5.86 10.83
N GLY A 20 -0.31 -5.16 11.83
CA GLY A 20 -1.22 -5.74 12.82
C GLY A 20 -2.61 -6.24 12.34
N GLY A 21 -2.88 -6.40 11.04
CA GLY A 21 -4.14 -6.99 10.53
C GLY A 21 -5.44 -6.19 10.74
N VAL A 22 -5.36 -4.97 11.28
CA VAL A 22 -6.52 -4.15 11.69
C VAL A 22 -7.48 -3.87 10.52
N GLY A 23 -6.96 -3.57 9.34
CA GLY A 23 -7.79 -3.30 8.16
C GLY A 23 -8.70 -4.46 7.78
N SER A 24 -8.15 -5.69 7.77
CA SER A 24 -8.93 -6.90 7.48
C SER A 24 -9.98 -7.16 8.57
N ALA A 25 -9.64 -6.91 9.84
CA ALA A 25 -10.58 -7.06 10.94
C ALA A 25 -11.75 -6.06 10.85
N LEU A 26 -11.47 -4.79 10.49
CA LEU A 26 -12.51 -3.79 10.23
C LEU A 26 -13.39 -4.18 9.05
N LEU A 27 -12.79 -4.67 7.95
CA LEU A 27 -13.56 -5.13 6.79
C LEU A 27 -14.49 -6.30 7.16
N LYS A 28 -13.98 -7.27 7.92
CA LYS A 28 -14.78 -8.39 8.43
C LYS A 28 -15.97 -7.89 9.25
N TYR A 29 -15.70 -7.01 10.20
CA TYR A 29 -16.71 -6.42 11.06
C TYR A 29 -17.82 -5.71 10.27
N LEU A 30 -17.45 -4.93 9.25
CA LEU A 30 -18.43 -4.24 8.40
C LEU A 30 -19.36 -5.21 7.66
N PHE A 31 -18.86 -6.37 7.22
CA PHE A 31 -19.69 -7.43 6.64
C PHE A 31 -20.55 -8.13 7.68
N ASP A 32 -19.98 -8.52 8.82
CA ASP A 32 -20.67 -9.25 9.89
C ASP A 32 -21.87 -8.46 10.43
N GLU A 33 -21.69 -7.14 10.63
CA GLU A 33 -22.73 -6.22 11.11
C GLU A 33 -23.64 -5.69 9.98
N ARG A 34 -23.50 -6.23 8.75
CA ARG A 34 -24.28 -5.85 7.56
C ARG A 34 -24.24 -4.34 7.23
N ARG A 35 -23.20 -3.64 7.67
CA ARG A 35 -22.96 -2.21 7.35
C ARG A 35 -22.56 -2.04 5.89
N ILE A 36 -21.97 -3.07 5.30
CA ILE A 36 -21.70 -3.18 3.87
C ILE A 36 -22.23 -4.50 3.33
N GLN A 37 -22.49 -4.53 2.03
CA GLN A 37 -22.75 -5.77 1.28
C GLN A 37 -21.82 -5.90 0.07
N THR A 38 -20.93 -4.94 -0.14
CA THR A 38 -19.96 -4.97 -1.23
C THR A 38 -18.61 -4.44 -0.76
N ALA A 39 -17.55 -5.13 -1.15
CA ALA A 39 -16.19 -4.61 -1.02
C ALA A 39 -15.32 -4.97 -2.22
N VAL A 40 -14.05 -4.60 -2.18
CA VAL A 40 -13.05 -5.00 -3.18
C VAL A 40 -12.05 -5.97 -2.58
N SER A 41 -11.82 -7.08 -3.27
CA SER A 41 -10.68 -7.98 -3.07
C SER A 41 -9.86 -8.05 -4.36
N PHE A 42 -8.82 -8.89 -4.39
CA PHE A 42 -7.92 -9.00 -5.53
C PHE A 42 -7.57 -10.46 -5.79
N ASP A 43 -7.58 -10.83 -7.06
CA ASP A 43 -6.97 -12.07 -7.56
C ASP A 43 -5.59 -11.76 -8.16
N TYR A 44 -4.76 -12.78 -8.34
CA TYR A 44 -3.44 -12.63 -8.96
C TYR A 44 -3.43 -13.24 -10.37
N ASP A 45 -3.04 -12.46 -11.36
CA ASP A 45 -2.76 -12.90 -12.73
C ASP A 45 -1.24 -13.12 -12.90
N PRO A 46 -0.78 -14.38 -12.97
CA PRO A 46 0.63 -14.70 -13.15
C PRO A 46 1.17 -14.29 -14.53
N ALA A 47 0.33 -14.29 -15.57
CA ALA A 47 0.77 -13.91 -16.92
C ALA A 47 1.11 -12.42 -16.99
N ALA A 48 0.30 -11.59 -16.33
CA ALA A 48 0.55 -10.14 -16.22
C ALA A 48 1.51 -9.76 -15.09
N LEU A 49 1.82 -10.69 -14.16
CA LEU A 49 2.48 -10.44 -12.88
C LEU A 49 1.78 -9.38 -12.02
N GLN A 50 0.44 -9.38 -12.06
CA GLN A 50 -0.37 -8.30 -11.48
C GLN A 50 -1.55 -8.84 -10.70
N TYR A 51 -1.93 -8.09 -9.66
CA TYR A 51 -3.21 -8.22 -9.00
C TYR A 51 -4.32 -7.54 -9.80
N VAL A 52 -5.44 -8.23 -9.93
CA VAL A 52 -6.66 -7.78 -10.61
C VAL A 52 -7.76 -7.57 -9.55
N PRO A 53 -8.39 -6.39 -9.49
CA PRO A 53 -9.46 -6.15 -8.53
C PRO A 53 -10.72 -6.94 -8.88
N LYS A 54 -11.44 -7.39 -7.86
CA LYS A 54 -12.77 -7.98 -7.96
C LYS A 54 -13.70 -7.40 -6.90
N LEU A 55 -14.98 -7.28 -7.24
CA LEU A 55 -16.01 -7.02 -6.23
C LEU A 55 -16.27 -8.32 -5.46
N ILE A 56 -16.50 -8.19 -4.16
CA ILE A 56 -16.91 -9.28 -3.28
C ILE A 56 -18.18 -8.88 -2.56
N HIS A 57 -19.05 -9.85 -2.26
CA HIS A 57 -20.34 -9.63 -1.59
C HIS A 57 -20.42 -10.25 -0.20
N SER A 58 -19.37 -10.95 0.21
CA SER A 58 -19.22 -11.51 1.54
C SER A 58 -17.75 -11.50 1.95
N PHE A 59 -17.50 -11.54 3.26
CA PHE A 59 -16.13 -11.67 3.76
C PHE A 59 -15.50 -13.03 3.40
N ALA A 60 -16.29 -14.07 3.11
CA ALA A 60 -15.77 -15.38 2.70
C ALA A 60 -15.01 -15.33 1.36
N GLU A 61 -15.30 -14.34 0.51
CA GLU A 61 -14.61 -14.12 -0.77
C GLU A 61 -13.33 -13.28 -0.63
N TYR A 62 -13.08 -12.72 0.56
CA TYR A 62 -11.95 -11.83 0.81
C TYR A 62 -10.63 -12.61 0.87
N GLN A 63 -9.68 -12.17 0.03
CA GLN A 63 -8.30 -12.62 0.08
C GLN A 63 -7.40 -11.53 0.69
N PRO A 64 -6.78 -11.75 1.86
CA PRO A 64 -5.78 -10.83 2.42
C PRO A 64 -4.46 -10.98 1.67
N VAL A 65 -4.38 -10.36 0.49
CA VAL A 65 -3.21 -10.39 -0.41
C VAL A 65 -2.03 -9.54 0.09
N GLY A 66 -2.25 -8.74 1.14
CA GLY A 66 -1.26 -7.82 1.68
C GLY A 66 -1.09 -6.55 0.83
N SER A 67 0.11 -5.97 0.81
CA SER A 67 0.37 -4.75 0.03
C SER A 67 0.53 -5.10 -1.45
N ILE A 68 -0.12 -4.33 -2.31
CA ILE A 68 0.11 -4.38 -3.76
C ILE A 68 0.94 -3.16 -4.13
N TYR A 69 2.19 -3.37 -4.58
CA TYR A 69 3.10 -2.26 -4.88
C TYR A 69 3.09 -1.81 -6.34
N HIS A 70 2.55 -2.61 -7.27
CA HIS A 70 2.31 -2.14 -8.63
C HIS A 70 1.02 -1.32 -8.72
N GLU A 71 0.83 -0.63 -9.85
CA GLU A 71 -0.39 0.10 -10.13
C GLU A 71 -1.58 -0.86 -10.35
N VAL A 72 -2.70 -0.53 -9.70
CA VAL A 72 -4.01 -1.12 -9.97
C VAL A 72 -4.96 0.03 -10.33
N PRO A 73 -5.69 -0.02 -11.46
CA PRO A 73 -6.63 1.02 -11.90
C PRO A 73 -7.94 0.95 -11.10
N LEU A 74 -7.85 1.01 -9.76
CA LEU A 74 -8.94 0.74 -8.83
C LEU A 74 -10.13 1.71 -9.00
N VAL A 75 -9.86 3.00 -9.23
CA VAL A 75 -10.92 4.00 -9.45
C VAL A 75 -11.74 3.67 -10.69
N ASP A 76 -11.07 3.33 -11.80
CA ASP A 76 -11.74 2.99 -13.06
C ASP A 76 -12.48 1.66 -12.95
N PHE A 77 -11.90 0.68 -12.26
CA PHE A 77 -12.57 -0.58 -11.95
C PHE A 77 -13.89 -0.34 -11.20
N ILE A 78 -13.87 0.46 -10.13
CA ILE A 78 -15.08 0.74 -9.33
C ILE A 78 -16.12 1.49 -10.17
N ARG A 79 -15.71 2.51 -10.94
CA ARG A 79 -16.63 3.26 -11.82
C ARG A 79 -17.33 2.37 -12.84
N ARG A 80 -16.60 1.45 -13.47
CA ARG A 80 -17.16 0.52 -14.47
C ARG A 80 -18.08 -0.54 -13.88
N ASN A 81 -17.93 -0.85 -12.59
CA ASN A 81 -18.68 -1.90 -11.90
C ASN A 81 -19.64 -1.36 -10.85
N VAL A 82 -19.94 -0.05 -10.86
CA VAL A 82 -20.79 0.58 -9.84
C VAL A 82 -22.19 -0.02 -9.79
N GLY A 83 -22.74 -0.44 -10.95
CA GLY A 83 -24.04 -1.10 -11.03
C GLY A 83 -24.10 -2.51 -10.40
N ALA A 84 -22.95 -3.10 -10.06
CA ALA A 84 -22.87 -4.35 -9.32
C ALA A 84 -22.74 -4.15 -7.80
N ILE A 85 -22.61 -2.90 -7.33
CA ILE A 85 -22.57 -2.60 -5.89
C ILE A 85 -23.95 -2.80 -5.28
N ARG A 86 -23.99 -3.49 -4.14
CA ARG A 86 -25.16 -3.74 -3.32
C ARG A 86 -24.95 -3.13 -1.94
N GLY A 87 -26.00 -2.51 -1.39
CA GLY A 87 -25.99 -1.94 -0.05
C GLY A 87 -24.84 -0.93 0.18
N GLY A 88 -24.29 -0.91 1.40
CA GLY A 88 -23.08 -0.17 1.70
C GLY A 88 -21.83 -0.79 1.07
N PHE A 89 -20.83 0.04 0.81
CA PHE A 89 -19.57 -0.32 0.16
C PHE A 89 -18.37 -0.02 1.07
N ALA A 90 -17.36 -0.90 1.05
CA ALA A 90 -16.05 -0.57 1.59
C ALA A 90 -14.89 -1.00 0.69
N CYS A 91 -13.79 -0.25 0.73
CA CYS A 91 -12.56 -0.73 0.10
C CYS A 91 -11.31 -0.16 0.75
N PHE A 92 -10.20 -0.89 0.58
CA PHE A 92 -8.88 -0.33 0.78
C PHE A 92 -8.54 0.64 -0.36
N CYS A 93 -8.05 1.82 -0.02
CA CYS A 93 -7.66 2.82 -1.03
C CYS A 93 -6.34 3.50 -0.71
N LEU A 94 -5.69 4.03 -1.74
CA LEU A 94 -4.54 4.92 -1.60
C LEU A 94 -5.00 6.40 -1.51
N PRO A 95 -4.15 7.31 -1.01
CA PRO A 95 -4.51 8.73 -0.83
C PRO A 95 -5.09 9.39 -2.08
N CYS A 96 -4.45 9.16 -3.23
CA CYS A 96 -4.88 9.71 -4.52
C CYS A 96 -6.17 9.09 -5.09
N GLN A 97 -6.68 8.01 -4.49
CA GLN A 97 -7.88 7.30 -4.94
C GLN A 97 -9.10 7.63 -4.08
N ALA A 98 -8.92 7.92 -2.79
CA ALA A 98 -9.99 8.02 -1.79
C ALA A 98 -11.18 8.89 -2.25
N ARG A 99 -10.90 10.15 -2.64
CA ARG A 99 -11.96 11.09 -3.07
C ARG A 99 -12.71 10.62 -4.32
N ALA A 100 -11.98 10.08 -5.30
CA ALA A 100 -12.58 9.64 -6.56
C ALA A 100 -13.44 8.38 -6.39
N ILE A 101 -13.00 7.45 -5.53
CA ILE A 101 -13.78 6.26 -5.17
C ILE A 101 -15.05 6.67 -4.42
N ARG A 102 -14.91 7.49 -3.38
CA ARG A 102 -16.05 7.98 -2.59
C ARG A 102 -17.11 8.60 -3.48
N HIS A 103 -16.71 9.54 -4.33
CA HIS A 103 -17.61 10.20 -5.26
C HIS A 103 -18.30 9.21 -6.20
N ALA A 104 -17.56 8.27 -6.80
CA ALA A 104 -18.15 7.28 -7.71
C ALA A 104 -19.22 6.40 -7.02
N VAL A 105 -19.00 6.03 -5.76
CA VAL A 105 -19.90 5.18 -4.98
C VAL A 105 -21.11 5.97 -4.46
N GLU A 106 -20.88 7.11 -3.82
CA GLU A 106 -21.94 7.92 -3.19
C GLU A 106 -22.85 8.58 -4.22
N SER A 107 -22.32 9.02 -5.38
CA SER A 107 -23.15 9.55 -6.47
C SER A 107 -24.04 8.51 -7.14
N ASN A 108 -23.82 7.22 -6.87
CA ASN A 108 -24.71 6.13 -7.29
C ASN A 108 -25.59 5.62 -6.13
N GLY A 109 -25.71 6.38 -5.03
CA GLY A 109 -26.67 6.11 -3.95
C GLY A 109 -26.18 5.10 -2.90
N HIS A 110 -24.89 4.75 -2.89
CA HIS A 110 -24.32 3.82 -1.91
C HIS A 110 -23.54 4.53 -0.81
N ALA A 111 -23.75 4.12 0.44
CA ALA A 111 -22.88 4.53 1.54
C ALA A 111 -21.45 3.99 1.34
N CYS A 112 -20.42 4.80 1.59
CA CYS A 112 -19.03 4.45 1.32
C CYS A 112 -18.16 4.54 2.58
N CYS A 113 -17.53 3.44 2.98
CA CYS A 113 -16.52 3.38 4.04
C CYS A 113 -15.13 3.11 3.44
N LEU A 114 -14.20 4.05 3.61
CA LEU A 114 -12.85 3.93 3.07
C LEU A 114 -11.83 3.57 4.14
N LEU A 115 -11.16 2.43 3.95
CA LEU A 115 -10.01 2.00 4.74
C LEU A 115 -8.73 2.46 4.03
N GLY A 116 -8.21 3.61 4.42
CA GLY A 116 -7.11 4.27 3.73
C GLY A 116 -5.75 3.71 4.11
N LEU A 117 -4.92 3.36 3.13
CA LEU A 117 -3.53 2.96 3.38
C LEU A 117 -2.61 4.17 3.29
N ALA A 118 -1.69 4.31 4.25
CA ALA A 118 -0.58 5.24 4.11
C ALA A 118 0.30 4.81 2.92
N CYS A 119 0.71 5.77 2.09
CA CYS A 119 1.31 5.46 0.80
C CYS A 119 2.53 6.32 0.47
N SER A 120 3.64 5.64 0.18
CA SER A 120 4.83 6.28 -0.38
C SER A 120 4.70 6.51 -1.89
N ALA A 121 4.53 5.45 -2.66
CA ALA A 121 4.39 5.50 -4.11
C ALA A 121 3.88 4.16 -4.66
N GLN A 122 3.15 4.21 -5.76
CA GLN A 122 2.91 3.03 -6.60
C GLN A 122 4.04 2.89 -7.62
N GLN A 123 4.43 1.65 -7.87
CA GLN A 123 5.39 1.27 -8.91
C GLN A 123 4.65 0.83 -10.17
N SER A 124 5.35 0.82 -11.30
CA SER A 124 4.96 0.05 -12.48
C SER A 124 5.31 -1.43 -12.29
N VAL A 125 4.65 -2.33 -13.03
CA VAL A 125 4.98 -3.77 -13.03
C VAL A 125 6.45 -4.04 -13.43
N ALA A 126 7.07 -3.11 -14.16
CA ALA A 126 8.48 -3.14 -14.49
C ALA A 126 9.41 -3.20 -13.26
N ALA A 127 8.98 -2.71 -12.08
CA ALA A 127 9.72 -2.91 -10.84
C ALA A 127 9.81 -4.39 -10.44
N THR A 128 8.68 -5.11 -10.56
CA THR A 128 8.61 -6.55 -10.30
C THR A 128 9.40 -7.33 -11.35
N GLN A 129 9.24 -7.00 -12.63
CA GLN A 129 10.03 -7.64 -13.70
C GLN A 129 11.53 -7.43 -13.49
N TYR A 130 11.94 -6.22 -13.08
CA TYR A 130 13.33 -5.94 -12.77
C TYR A 130 13.81 -6.69 -11.52
N LEU A 131 12.98 -6.85 -10.49
CA LEU A 131 13.30 -7.71 -9.36
C LEU A 131 13.54 -9.16 -9.80
N LEU A 132 12.65 -9.74 -10.62
CA LEU A 132 12.81 -11.10 -11.14
C LEU A 132 14.13 -11.25 -11.92
N LYS A 133 14.45 -10.32 -12.81
CA LYS A 133 15.74 -10.28 -13.53
C LYS A 133 16.92 -10.28 -12.55
N ARG A 134 16.84 -9.51 -11.46
CA ARG A 134 17.89 -9.42 -10.44
C ARG A 134 18.04 -10.69 -9.60
N LEU A 135 17.02 -11.54 -9.57
CA LEU A 135 17.03 -12.86 -8.92
C LEU A 135 17.35 -13.99 -9.90
N GLY A 136 17.54 -13.69 -11.20
CA GLY A 136 17.75 -14.71 -12.24
C GLY A 136 16.50 -15.55 -12.55
N LEU A 137 15.31 -15.00 -12.31
CA LEU A 137 14.03 -15.66 -12.57
C LEU A 137 13.40 -15.11 -13.85
N ARG A 138 12.81 -15.99 -14.66
CA ARG A 138 12.00 -15.60 -15.81
C ARG A 138 10.54 -15.41 -15.40
N PRO A 139 9.79 -14.47 -16.01
CA PRO A 139 8.38 -14.26 -15.71
C PRO A 139 7.50 -15.50 -15.84
N ASP A 140 7.75 -16.36 -16.83
CA ASP A 140 7.02 -17.62 -17.09
C ASP A 140 7.19 -18.66 -15.97
N GLU A 141 8.21 -18.51 -15.12
CA GLU A 141 8.44 -19.40 -13.97
C GLU A 141 7.62 -18.98 -12.75
N VAL A 142 7.01 -17.79 -12.74
CA VAL A 142 6.36 -17.21 -11.57
C VAL A 142 4.88 -17.55 -11.54
N ARG A 143 4.45 -18.17 -10.44
CA ARG A 143 3.05 -18.51 -10.18
C ARG A 143 2.34 -17.48 -9.29
N HIS A 144 3.04 -16.90 -8.33
CA HIS A 144 2.46 -15.91 -7.42
C HIS A 144 3.53 -14.97 -6.86
N VAL A 145 3.19 -13.68 -6.72
CA VAL A 145 4.04 -12.68 -6.04
C VAL A 145 3.23 -12.00 -4.96
N GLN A 146 3.55 -12.27 -3.70
CA GLN A 146 3.03 -11.52 -2.56
C GLN A 146 4.09 -10.54 -2.07
N TYR A 147 3.82 -9.23 -2.13
CA TYR A 147 4.86 -8.25 -1.78
C TYR A 147 5.09 -8.10 -0.27
N ARG A 148 4.03 -8.22 0.52
CA ARG A 148 3.99 -8.08 1.98
C ARG A 148 2.86 -8.95 2.53
N GLY A 149 2.96 -9.28 3.81
CA GLY A 149 2.01 -10.15 4.51
C GLY A 149 2.73 -11.30 5.20
N ASN A 150 2.00 -12.08 5.98
CA ASN A 150 2.56 -13.19 6.77
C ASN A 150 3.63 -12.68 7.76
N GLY A 151 3.29 -11.62 8.49
CA GLY A 151 4.13 -10.92 9.46
C GLY A 151 4.58 -9.52 9.03
N TRP A 152 5.32 -8.87 9.92
CA TRP A 152 5.85 -7.52 9.77
C TRP A 152 7.31 -7.43 10.25
N PRO A 153 8.24 -6.79 9.51
CA PRO A 153 8.02 -6.04 8.27
C PRO A 153 7.97 -6.93 7.01
N SER A 154 7.98 -8.25 7.17
CA SER A 154 7.91 -9.26 6.09
C SER A 154 8.82 -8.97 4.88
N GLY A 155 8.43 -9.43 3.70
CA GLY A 155 9.19 -9.35 2.47
C GLY A 155 8.41 -9.96 1.32
N ILE A 156 8.95 -9.81 0.11
CA ILE A 156 8.35 -10.39 -1.09
C ILE A 156 8.51 -11.90 -1.06
N GLN A 157 7.42 -12.62 -1.26
CA GLN A 157 7.37 -14.06 -1.44
C GLN A 157 6.97 -14.34 -2.90
N ILE A 158 7.84 -15.06 -3.62
CA ILE A 158 7.66 -15.42 -5.03
C ILE A 158 7.52 -16.93 -5.10
N GLN A 159 6.33 -17.41 -5.40
CA GLN A 159 6.07 -18.84 -5.62
C GLN A 159 6.32 -19.15 -7.09
N LEU A 160 7.10 -20.19 -7.35
CA LEU A 160 7.46 -20.63 -8.69
C LEU A 160 6.55 -21.78 -9.14
N ALA A 161 6.47 -21.99 -10.46
CA ALA A 161 5.67 -23.06 -11.06
C ALA A 161 6.11 -24.46 -10.61
N ASP A 162 7.38 -24.63 -10.25
CA ASP A 162 7.96 -25.88 -9.72
C ASP A 162 7.73 -26.08 -8.20
N GLY A 163 6.96 -25.21 -7.55
CA GLY A 163 6.62 -25.29 -6.14
C GLY A 163 7.65 -24.64 -5.19
N ARG A 164 8.83 -24.23 -5.68
CA ARG A 164 9.80 -23.51 -4.84
C ARG A 164 9.30 -22.11 -4.50
N THR A 165 9.71 -21.60 -3.35
CA THR A 165 9.45 -20.20 -2.94
C THR A 165 10.77 -19.45 -2.80
N ARG A 166 10.84 -18.25 -3.39
CA ARG A 166 11.94 -17.29 -3.19
C ARG A 166 11.45 -16.13 -2.34
N THR A 167 12.20 -15.80 -1.30
CA THR A 167 11.86 -14.70 -0.38
C THR A 167 12.90 -13.58 -0.48
N VAL A 168 12.43 -12.33 -0.53
CA VAL A 168 13.27 -11.13 -0.50
C VAL A 168 12.84 -10.25 0.67
N PRO A 169 13.71 -9.96 1.65
CA PRO A 169 13.35 -9.11 2.79
C PRO A 169 12.80 -7.75 2.37
N ASN A 170 11.88 -7.16 3.13
CA ASN A 170 11.35 -5.83 2.83
C ASN A 170 12.40 -4.72 3.05
N LEU A 171 13.25 -4.87 4.07
CA LEU A 171 14.28 -3.91 4.45
C LEU A 171 15.66 -4.32 3.94
N HIS A 172 16.50 -3.33 3.63
CA HIS A 172 17.91 -3.51 3.24
C HIS A 172 18.16 -4.50 2.08
N SER A 173 17.15 -4.73 1.22
CA SER A 173 17.20 -5.72 0.16
C SER A 173 17.30 -5.12 -1.24
N VAL A 174 17.46 -6.00 -2.23
CA VAL A 174 17.33 -5.62 -3.65
C VAL A 174 15.98 -4.98 -3.95
N TRP A 175 14.89 -5.47 -3.34
CA TRP A 175 13.57 -4.87 -3.49
C TRP A 175 13.50 -3.48 -2.88
N SER A 176 13.99 -3.28 -1.65
CA SER A 176 14.02 -1.97 -1.00
C SER A 176 14.72 -0.92 -1.87
N ARG A 177 15.86 -1.29 -2.47
CA ARG A 177 16.59 -0.43 -3.41
C ARG A 177 15.79 -0.15 -4.69
N ILE A 178 15.10 -1.15 -5.25
CA ILE A 178 14.25 -0.99 -6.43
C ILE A 178 13.09 -0.04 -6.13
N PHE A 179 12.32 -0.31 -5.08
CA PHE A 179 11.16 0.48 -4.67
C PHE A 179 11.55 1.94 -4.38
N HIS A 180 12.70 2.14 -3.75
CA HIS A 180 13.21 3.46 -3.41
C HIS A 180 14.07 4.13 -4.51
N SER A 181 14.27 3.52 -5.67
CA SER A 181 15.06 4.12 -6.75
C SER A 181 14.39 5.32 -7.43
N ARG A 182 13.05 5.43 -7.34
CA ARG A 182 12.20 6.39 -8.08
C ARG A 182 12.09 6.08 -9.57
N LEU A 183 12.87 5.14 -10.10
CA LEU A 183 12.88 4.80 -11.53
C LEU A 183 11.56 4.17 -12.01
N PHE A 184 10.90 3.41 -11.16
CA PHE A 184 9.67 2.68 -11.49
C PHE A 184 8.40 3.31 -10.93
N ILE A 185 8.53 4.43 -10.20
CA ILE A 185 7.41 5.13 -9.58
C ILE A 185 6.49 5.72 -10.66
N GLN A 186 5.18 5.61 -10.44
CA GLN A 186 4.18 6.23 -11.31
C GLN A 186 4.30 7.76 -11.32
N PRO A 187 4.25 8.43 -12.49
CA PRO A 187 4.46 9.88 -12.59
C PRO A 187 3.60 10.72 -11.64
N ARG A 188 2.35 10.34 -11.42
CA ARG A 188 1.43 11.03 -10.49
C ARG A 188 1.94 11.06 -9.04
N CYS A 189 2.70 10.05 -8.61
CA CYS A 189 3.21 9.96 -7.24
C CYS A 189 4.26 11.03 -6.93
N PHE A 190 4.85 11.69 -7.94
CA PHE A 190 5.73 12.85 -7.76
C PHE A 190 4.97 14.16 -7.46
N ARG A 191 3.65 14.17 -7.69
CA ARG A 191 2.77 15.33 -7.46
C ARG A 191 1.87 15.14 -6.24
N CYS A 192 1.72 13.90 -5.77
CA CYS A 192 0.97 13.59 -4.56
C CYS A 192 1.69 14.15 -3.33
N ASP A 193 0.93 14.78 -2.44
CA ASP A 193 1.35 15.38 -1.17
C ASP A 193 0.75 14.64 0.05
N ASP A 194 -0.38 13.97 -0.13
CA ASP A 194 -1.00 13.15 0.92
C ASP A 194 -0.30 11.80 1.10
N THR A 195 0.32 11.60 2.27
CA THR A 195 0.91 10.31 2.67
C THR A 195 -0.01 9.49 3.56
N LEU A 196 -0.79 10.16 4.41
CA LEU A 196 -1.53 9.55 5.52
C LEU A 196 -2.96 9.16 5.13
N ASN A 197 -3.38 9.50 3.91
CA ASN A 197 -4.70 9.23 3.36
C ASN A 197 -5.80 9.92 4.18
N VAL A 198 -5.65 11.23 4.37
CA VAL A 198 -6.53 12.03 5.24
C VAL A 198 -7.98 12.11 4.76
N HIS A 199 -8.25 11.64 3.54
CA HIS A 199 -9.58 11.59 2.94
C HIS A 199 -10.28 10.23 3.07
N ALA A 200 -9.62 9.21 3.61
CA ALA A 200 -10.26 7.96 4.02
C ALA A 200 -10.95 8.12 5.39
N ASP A 201 -11.87 7.21 5.76
CA ASP A 201 -12.52 7.27 7.08
C ASP A 201 -11.57 6.80 8.19
N VAL A 202 -10.90 5.68 7.93
CA VAL A 202 -9.88 5.11 8.82
C VAL A 202 -8.59 4.97 8.02
N GLY A 203 -7.55 5.70 8.41
CA GLY A 203 -6.22 5.56 7.87
C GLY A 203 -5.42 4.47 8.59
N LEU A 204 -4.58 3.74 7.86
CA LEU A 204 -3.83 2.59 8.33
C LEU A 204 -2.38 2.71 7.88
N ALA A 205 -1.43 2.60 8.82
CA ALA A 205 -0.01 2.72 8.53
C ALA A 205 0.84 1.73 9.33
N ASP A 206 1.99 1.36 8.77
CA ASP A 206 3.03 0.62 9.49
C ASP A 206 3.69 1.54 10.56
N PRO A 207 3.95 1.05 11.79
CA PRO A 207 4.53 1.82 12.90
C PRO A 207 6.05 1.95 12.79
N TRP A 208 6.53 2.62 11.74
CA TRP A 208 7.98 2.71 11.48
C TRP A 208 8.77 3.54 12.51
N LEU A 209 8.12 4.28 13.41
CA LEU A 209 8.82 4.95 14.51
C LEU A 209 9.41 3.91 15.46
N ALA A 210 10.72 3.99 15.75
CA ALA A 210 11.45 2.98 16.51
C ALA A 210 10.81 2.64 17.87
N SER A 211 10.27 3.64 18.59
CA SER A 211 9.58 3.44 19.87
C SER A 211 8.28 2.65 19.78
N LEU A 212 7.73 2.45 18.58
CA LEU A 212 6.47 1.76 18.32
C LEU A 212 6.66 0.36 17.71
N GLN A 213 7.91 -0.05 17.44
CA GLN A 213 8.25 -1.35 16.86
C GLN A 213 8.33 -2.44 17.94
N THR A 214 7.27 -2.56 18.75
CA THR A 214 7.25 -3.44 19.94
C THR A 214 6.97 -4.91 19.61
N ASP A 215 6.28 -5.19 18.50
CA ASP A 215 5.91 -6.56 18.08
C ASP A 215 6.49 -6.90 16.70
N VAL A 216 7.82 -6.83 16.56
CA VAL A 216 8.49 -7.27 15.32
C VAL A 216 8.20 -8.76 15.10
N GLY A 217 7.74 -9.14 13.91
CA GLY A 217 7.23 -10.48 13.60
C GLY A 217 5.74 -10.44 13.27
N GLU A 218 4.89 -10.19 14.26
CA GLU A 218 3.42 -10.18 14.10
C GLU A 218 2.87 -8.80 13.70
N GLY A 219 3.54 -7.72 14.08
CA GLY A 219 3.20 -6.34 13.74
C GLY A 219 2.04 -5.74 14.56
N LYS A 220 2.00 -4.40 14.54
CA LYS A 220 0.89 -3.54 14.97
C LYS A 220 0.64 -2.52 13.87
N THR A 221 -0.55 -1.94 13.82
CA THR A 221 -0.98 -0.94 12.82
C THR A 221 -1.26 0.37 13.52
N LEU A 222 -0.71 1.47 13.01
CA LEU A 222 -1.18 2.80 13.37
C LEU A 222 -2.51 3.07 12.68
N VAL A 223 -3.54 3.33 13.48
CA VAL A 223 -4.90 3.60 13.05
C VAL A 223 -5.17 5.08 13.26
N MET A 224 -5.49 5.77 12.18
CA MET A 224 -5.77 7.19 12.12
C MET A 224 -7.26 7.38 11.90
N LEU A 225 -7.94 8.06 12.82
CA LEU A 225 -9.38 8.32 12.72
C LEU A 225 -9.57 9.69 12.06
N ASN A 226 -9.85 9.67 10.76
CA ASN A 226 -9.77 10.86 9.90
C ASN A 226 -11.10 11.57 9.72
N THR A 227 -12.22 10.85 9.87
CA THR A 227 -13.57 11.38 9.74
C THR A 227 -14.42 11.05 10.97
N PRO A 228 -15.52 11.79 11.23
CA PRO A 228 -16.47 11.42 12.29
C PRO A 228 -17.03 10.00 12.10
N ALA A 229 -17.24 9.55 10.86
CA ALA A 229 -17.66 8.19 10.56
C ALA A 229 -16.59 7.15 10.94
N GLY A 230 -15.32 7.45 10.70
CA GLY A 230 -14.19 6.62 11.13
C GLY A 230 -14.04 6.56 12.65
N GLU A 231 -14.23 7.69 13.35
CA GLU A 231 -14.25 7.74 14.81
C GLU A 231 -15.39 6.91 15.39
N ALA A 232 -16.61 7.05 14.84
CA ALA A 232 -17.77 6.27 15.27
C ALA A 232 -17.58 4.77 15.02
N LEU A 233 -17.08 4.39 13.83
CA LEU A 233 -16.76 2.98 13.52
C LEU A 233 -15.73 2.41 14.51
N TRP A 234 -14.68 3.15 14.82
CA TRP A 234 -13.66 2.68 15.76
C TRP A 234 -14.18 2.59 17.20
N ALA A 235 -15.00 3.54 17.64
CA ALA A 235 -15.61 3.50 18.97
C ALA A 235 -16.52 2.26 19.14
N GLU A 236 -17.26 1.89 18.10
CA GLU A 236 -18.16 0.73 18.09
C GLU A 236 -17.41 -0.61 17.99
N ALA A 237 -16.44 -0.68 17.07
CA ALA A 237 -15.79 -1.94 16.70
C ALA A 237 -14.46 -2.19 17.43
N GLY A 238 -13.67 -1.14 17.66
CA GLY A 238 -12.24 -1.24 17.97
C GLY A 238 -11.93 -2.17 19.14
N ALA A 239 -12.61 -1.98 20.27
CA ALA A 239 -12.42 -2.84 21.45
C ALA A 239 -12.96 -4.27 21.26
N ARG A 240 -13.90 -4.51 20.33
CA ARG A 240 -14.45 -5.83 20.02
C ARG A 240 -13.44 -6.64 19.19
N ILE A 241 -12.87 -6.04 18.14
CA ILE A 241 -12.08 -6.74 17.12
C ILE A 241 -10.56 -6.58 17.25
N CYS A 242 -10.07 -5.60 18.02
CA CYS A 242 -8.65 -5.28 18.15
C CYS A 242 -8.20 -5.17 19.60
N VAL A 243 -6.90 -5.36 19.83
CA VAL A 243 -6.18 -4.86 21.00
C VAL A 243 -5.55 -3.54 20.58
N ALA A 244 -5.77 -2.48 21.34
CA ALA A 244 -5.33 -1.14 21.00
C ALA A 244 -4.73 -0.42 22.21
N GLU A 245 -3.74 0.42 21.96
CA GLU A 245 -3.10 1.29 22.93
C GLU A 245 -3.06 2.73 22.39
N PRO A 246 -3.21 3.74 23.27
CA PRO A 246 -3.10 5.13 22.86
C PRO A 246 -1.67 5.46 22.45
N VAL A 247 -1.53 6.32 21.45
CA VAL A 247 -0.25 6.94 21.05
C VAL A 247 -0.47 8.43 20.84
N PRO A 248 0.60 9.25 20.90
CA PRO A 248 0.50 10.66 20.53
C PRO A 248 -0.03 10.83 19.10
N ASP A 249 -0.83 11.87 18.85
CA ASP A 249 -1.44 12.13 17.54
C ASP A 249 -0.39 12.32 16.43
N GLU A 250 0.81 12.80 16.79
CA GLU A 250 1.94 12.97 15.87
C GLU A 250 2.65 11.65 15.51
N ALA A 251 2.37 10.53 16.20
CA ALA A 251 3.03 9.24 16.01
C ALA A 251 2.91 8.73 14.57
N ALA A 252 1.75 8.94 13.94
CA ALA A 252 1.53 8.61 12.53
C ALA A 252 2.43 9.40 11.59
N ALA A 253 2.48 10.72 11.77
CA ALA A 253 3.32 11.60 10.96
C ALA A 253 4.81 11.30 11.18
N ALA A 254 5.22 11.07 12.43
CA ALA A 254 6.58 10.70 12.80
C ALA A 254 7.01 9.36 12.16
N SER A 255 6.14 8.35 12.22
CA SER A 255 6.37 7.05 11.58
C SER A 255 6.50 7.17 10.06
N GLN A 256 5.73 8.05 9.42
CA GLN A 256 5.77 8.23 7.97
C GLN A 256 6.69 9.38 7.50
N ALA A 257 7.50 9.96 8.39
CA ALA A 257 8.18 11.23 8.16
C ALA A 257 9.13 11.22 6.94
N GLY A 258 9.78 10.09 6.66
CA GLY A 258 10.64 9.96 5.48
C GLY A 258 9.89 10.15 4.16
N THR A 259 8.68 9.60 4.07
CA THR A 259 7.81 9.77 2.90
C THR A 259 7.23 11.18 2.84
N ILE A 260 6.74 11.70 3.97
CA ILE A 260 6.17 13.06 4.06
C ILE A 260 7.19 14.10 3.59
N ARG A 261 8.42 14.06 4.14
CA ARG A 261 9.50 14.98 3.76
C ARG A 261 9.85 14.88 2.27
N ARG A 262 9.85 13.66 1.69
CA ARG A 262 10.10 13.48 0.25
C ARG A 262 9.04 14.16 -0.60
N LYS A 263 7.75 13.96 -0.29
CA LYS A 263 6.64 14.59 -1.03
C LYS A 263 6.68 16.11 -0.90
N GLN A 264 6.92 16.62 0.31
CA GLN A 264 7.11 18.05 0.58
C GLN A 264 8.31 18.64 -0.20
N ASN A 265 9.42 17.90 -0.30
CA ASN A 265 10.59 18.32 -1.08
C ASN A 265 10.25 18.47 -2.57
N TYR A 266 9.46 17.56 -3.15
CA TYR A 266 9.00 17.67 -4.54
C TYR A 266 7.97 18.77 -4.76
N ALA A 267 7.15 19.08 -3.75
CA ALA A 267 6.25 20.23 -3.78
C ALA A 267 7.04 21.55 -3.75
N ARG A 268 8.01 21.67 -2.83
CA ARG A 268 8.88 22.85 -2.66
C ARG A 268 9.84 23.07 -3.82
N TYR A 269 10.34 22.00 -4.44
CA TYR A 269 11.31 22.07 -5.54
C TYR A 269 10.79 21.36 -6.80
N PRO A 270 9.85 21.97 -7.56
CA PRO A 270 9.27 21.38 -8.76
C PRO A 270 10.30 20.95 -9.82
N TRP A 271 11.45 21.64 -9.90
CA TRP A 271 12.52 21.28 -10.83
C TRP A 271 13.12 19.90 -10.52
N LYS A 272 13.19 19.48 -9.25
CA LYS A 272 13.70 18.15 -8.87
C LYS A 272 12.81 17.04 -9.40
N ARG A 273 11.48 17.18 -9.20
CA ARG A 273 10.52 16.22 -9.76
C ARG A 273 10.50 16.26 -11.29
N ALA A 274 10.62 17.44 -11.92
CA ALA A 274 10.68 17.55 -13.38
C ALA A 274 11.91 16.84 -13.95
N TRP A 275 13.06 16.97 -13.30
CA TRP A 275 14.29 16.28 -13.67
C TRP A 275 14.13 14.76 -13.56
N LEU A 276 13.62 14.25 -12.43
CA LEU A 276 13.36 12.81 -12.24
C LEU A 276 12.35 12.27 -13.26
N LEU A 277 11.27 13.01 -13.53
CA LEU A 277 10.26 12.61 -14.51
C LEU A 277 10.84 12.53 -15.93
N ARG A 278 11.65 13.52 -16.35
CA ARG A 278 12.34 13.50 -17.65
C ARG A 278 13.30 12.33 -17.76
N LEU A 279 14.09 12.11 -16.71
CA LEU A 279 15.04 11.01 -16.64
C LEU A 279 14.34 9.65 -16.72
N ASN A 280 13.26 9.47 -15.96
CA ASN A 280 12.47 8.25 -15.91
C ASN A 280 11.69 8.00 -17.20
N ALA A 281 11.35 9.04 -17.96
CA ALA A 281 10.67 8.94 -19.25
C ALA A 281 11.61 8.49 -20.38
N SER A 282 12.93 8.64 -20.24
CA SER A 282 13.90 8.24 -21.26
C SER A 282 14.10 6.72 -21.31
N PRO A 283 13.71 6.02 -22.40
CA PRO A 283 13.92 4.58 -22.52
C PRO A 283 15.40 4.21 -22.52
N ALA A 284 16.25 5.03 -23.15
CA ALA A 284 17.69 4.83 -23.18
C ALA A 284 18.29 4.88 -21.77
N TYR A 285 17.89 5.88 -20.97
CA TYR A 285 18.36 5.96 -19.59
C TYR A 285 17.88 4.78 -18.74
N ARG A 286 16.61 4.39 -18.85
CA ARG A 286 16.08 3.23 -18.13
C ARG A 286 16.85 1.96 -18.46
N ARG A 287 17.13 1.71 -19.75
CA ARG A 287 17.93 0.55 -20.19
C ARG A 287 19.32 0.60 -19.58
N LEU A 288 20.00 1.75 -19.63
CA LEU A 288 21.32 1.92 -19.03
C LEU A 288 21.30 1.66 -17.51
N ALA A 289 20.41 2.33 -16.78
CA ALA A 289 20.32 2.22 -15.33
C ALA A 289 19.95 0.81 -14.85
N THR A 290 19.22 0.03 -15.65
CA THR A 290 18.79 -1.34 -15.31
C THR A 290 19.60 -2.44 -16.00
N PHE A 291 20.66 -2.06 -16.72
CA PHE A 291 21.52 -3.02 -17.42
C PHE A 291 22.34 -3.84 -16.42
N HIS A 292 22.98 -3.18 -15.46
CA HIS A 292 23.89 -3.80 -14.50
C HIS A 292 23.66 -3.28 -13.07
N PRO A 293 23.83 -4.10 -12.00
CA PRO A 293 23.64 -3.65 -10.62
C PRO A 293 24.46 -2.43 -10.21
N VAL A 294 25.65 -2.25 -10.77
CA VAL A 294 26.52 -1.09 -10.53
C VAL A 294 25.91 0.19 -11.11
N LEU A 295 25.36 0.13 -12.33
CA LEU A 295 24.69 1.27 -12.96
C LEU A 295 23.41 1.64 -12.21
N PHE A 296 22.68 0.63 -11.71
CA PHE A 296 21.53 0.86 -10.84
C PHE A 296 21.92 1.54 -9.53
N ALA A 297 23.06 1.16 -8.93
CA ALA A 297 23.60 1.81 -7.75
C ALA A 297 24.02 3.27 -8.02
N LEU A 298 24.57 3.54 -9.21
CA LEU A 298 24.92 4.90 -9.63
C LEU A 298 23.67 5.78 -9.79
N HIS A 299 22.63 5.28 -10.47
CA HIS A 299 21.33 5.94 -10.54
C HIS A 299 20.81 6.29 -9.14
N ASP A 300 20.86 5.31 -8.23
CA ASP A 300 20.37 5.48 -6.86
C ASP A 300 21.15 6.58 -6.11
N ARG A 301 22.49 6.62 -6.22
CA ARG A 301 23.34 7.67 -5.64
C ARG A 301 23.01 9.06 -6.20
N LEU A 302 22.86 9.19 -7.52
CA LEU A 302 22.48 10.45 -8.17
C LEU A 302 21.12 10.94 -7.68
N ARG A 303 20.15 10.02 -7.58
CA ARG A 303 18.82 10.30 -7.03
C ARG A 303 18.88 10.76 -5.58
N ILE A 304 19.69 10.14 -4.72
CA ILE A 304 19.90 10.59 -3.33
C ILE A 304 20.45 12.02 -3.31
N LEU A 305 21.48 12.30 -4.11
CA LEU A 305 22.11 13.62 -4.18
C LEU A 305 21.10 14.70 -4.59
N LEU A 306 20.22 14.40 -5.54
CA LEU A 306 19.14 15.29 -5.95
C LEU A 306 18.13 15.52 -4.82
N GLU A 307 17.71 14.47 -4.13
CA GLU A 307 16.70 14.53 -3.07
C GLU A 307 17.21 15.21 -1.80
N ARG A 308 18.53 15.23 -1.54
CA ARG A 308 19.12 15.97 -0.43
C ARG A 308 18.61 17.41 -0.45
N SER A 309 17.99 17.81 0.65
CA SER A 309 17.66 19.21 0.89
C SER A 309 18.99 19.96 1.00
N ARG A 310 19.16 21.05 0.25
CA ARG A 310 20.19 22.03 0.62
C ARG A 310 19.74 22.57 1.98
N LYS A 311 20.58 22.41 3.00
CA LYS A 311 20.37 23.08 4.28
C LYS A 311 20.34 24.58 4.04
#